data_AF-A0A7F8QA54-F1
#
_entry.id   AF-A0A7F8QA54-F1
#
_cell.length_a   1.000
_cell.length_b   1.000
_cell.length_c   1.000
_cell.angle_alpha   90.00
_cell.angle_beta   90.00
_cell.angle_gamma   90.00
#
_symmetry.space_group_name_H-M   'P 1'
#
loop_
_entity.id
_entity.type
_entity.pdbx_description
1 polymer ?
#
loop_
_entity_poly.entity_id
_entity_poly.type
_entity_poly.pdbx_seq_one_letter_code
_entity_poly.pdbx_strand_id
1 'polypeptide(L)'
;MAKEHVVTGVYFNGKKNLTSKTERKSSEFYKVTTEQYQKAAEEVEAKFKRYEFRPVCADLQARILQCYRQNSQQTLGCSALASQYMHCVRQAKQSMLEKGG
;
A
#
# COMPACT_ATOMS: atom_id res chain seq x y z
N MET A 1 -61.38 18.80 22.23
CA MET A 1 -61.34 17.97 21.00
C MET A 1 -60.42 18.57 19.92
N ALA A 2 -60.75 19.67 19.24
CA ALA A 2 -59.89 20.18 18.15
C ALA A 2 -58.48 20.66 18.57
N LYS A 3 -58.34 21.22 19.79
CA LYS A 3 -57.06 21.72 20.31
C LYS A 3 -56.04 20.62 20.64
N GLU A 4 -56.48 19.44 21.07
CA GLU A 4 -55.60 18.28 21.37
C GLU A 4 -54.99 17.67 20.10
N HIS A 5 -55.75 17.64 19.00
CA HIS A 5 -55.26 17.14 17.71
C HIS A 5 -54.17 18.05 17.11
N VAL A 6 -54.24 19.35 17.36
CA VAL A 6 -53.20 20.31 16.95
C VAL A 6 -51.92 20.09 17.79
N VAL A 7 -52.06 19.93 19.11
CA VAL A 7 -50.90 19.71 20.01
C VAL A 7 -50.20 18.39 19.68
N THR A 8 -50.95 17.32 19.47
CA THR A 8 -50.39 16.01 19.05
C THR A 8 -49.75 16.08 17.67
N GLY A 9 -50.36 16.79 16.70
CA GLY A 9 -49.79 17.03 15.38
C GLY A 9 -48.45 17.81 15.42
N VAL A 10 -48.35 18.83 16.27
CA VAL A 10 -47.11 19.59 16.48
C VAL A 10 -46.04 18.72 17.16
N TYR A 11 -46.42 17.95 18.17
CA TYR A 11 -45.51 17.05 18.89
C TYR A 11 -44.94 15.94 17.98
N PHE A 12 -45.78 15.31 17.15
CA PHE A 12 -45.32 14.29 16.20
C PHE A 12 -44.44 14.87 15.09
N ASN A 13 -44.74 16.05 14.56
CA ASN A 13 -43.88 16.71 13.56
C ASN A 13 -42.52 17.15 14.16
N GLY A 14 -42.54 17.68 15.39
CA GLY A 14 -41.31 18.02 16.12
C GLY A 14 -40.43 16.78 16.34
N LYS A 15 -41.03 15.64 16.70
CA LYS A 15 -40.32 14.37 16.89
C LYS A 15 -39.74 13.81 15.58
N LYS A 16 -40.50 13.86 14.48
CA LYS A 16 -40.04 13.44 13.12
C LYS A 16 -38.89 14.31 12.59
N ASN A 17 -38.96 15.63 12.80
CA ASN A 17 -37.90 16.54 12.37
C ASN A 17 -36.61 16.29 13.17
N LEU A 18 -36.73 16.05 14.48
CA LEU A 18 -35.60 15.75 15.35
C LEU A 18 -34.90 14.42 15.01
N THR A 19 -35.63 13.36 14.71
CA THR A 19 -35.05 12.08 14.27
C THR A 19 -34.33 12.22 12.92
N SER A 20 -34.98 12.81 11.92
CA SER A 20 -34.36 12.99 10.59
C SER A 20 -33.07 13.82 10.63
N LYS A 21 -32.99 14.83 11.51
CA LYS A 21 -31.80 15.66 11.69
C LYS A 21 -30.66 14.89 12.36
N THR A 22 -30.98 14.01 13.31
CA THR A 22 -29.99 13.18 14.01
C THR A 22 -29.43 12.09 13.09
N GLU A 23 -30.29 11.43 12.31
CA GLU A 23 -29.89 10.42 11.33
C GLU A 23 -29.00 11.01 10.23
N ARG A 24 -29.35 12.19 9.70
CA ARG A 24 -28.50 12.89 8.72
C ARG A 24 -27.12 13.20 9.27
N LYS A 25 -27.04 13.79 10.46
CA LYS A 25 -25.76 14.11 11.12
C LYS A 25 -24.91 12.86 11.39
N SER A 26 -25.53 11.77 11.83
CA SER A 26 -24.83 10.50 12.04
C SER A 26 -24.31 9.90 10.73
N SER A 27 -25.10 9.96 9.65
CA SER A 27 -24.71 9.48 8.32
C SER A 27 -23.59 10.31 7.70
N GLU A 28 -23.63 11.63 7.85
CA GLU A 28 -22.57 12.54 7.38
C GLU A 28 -21.28 12.30 8.16
N PHE A 29 -21.38 12.11 9.49
CA PHE A 29 -20.23 11.80 10.31
C PHE A 29 -19.59 10.45 9.96
N TYR A 30 -20.40 9.40 9.76
CA TYR A 30 -19.92 8.06 9.37
C TYR A 30 -19.24 8.06 7.99
N LYS A 31 -19.78 8.82 7.02
CA LYS A 31 -19.16 8.98 5.70
C LYS A 31 -17.81 9.68 5.77
N VAL A 32 -17.75 10.84 6.45
CA VAL A 32 -16.51 11.61 6.59
C VAL A 32 -15.45 10.82 7.36
N THR A 33 -15.84 10.04 8.37
CA THR A 33 -14.88 9.19 9.11
C THR A 33 -14.36 8.04 8.24
N THR A 34 -15.19 7.42 7.42
CA THR A 34 -14.77 6.34 6.52
C THR A 34 -13.85 6.86 5.41
N GLU A 35 -14.21 7.98 4.77
CA GLU A 35 -13.41 8.60 3.72
C GLU A 35 -12.07 9.13 4.23
N GLN A 36 -12.04 9.79 5.40
CA GLN A 36 -10.79 10.25 6.00
C GLN A 36 -9.90 9.09 6.43
N TYR A 37 -10.48 8.01 6.96
CA TYR A 37 -9.73 6.81 7.30
C TYR A 37 -9.12 6.16 6.06
N GLN A 38 -9.91 6.01 5.00
CA GLN A 38 -9.45 5.39 3.76
C GLN A 38 -8.36 6.22 3.09
N LYS A 39 -8.51 7.54 3.05
CA LYS A 39 -7.47 8.45 2.58
C LYS A 39 -6.19 8.37 3.43
N ALA A 40 -6.31 8.33 4.75
CA ALA A 40 -5.15 8.17 5.63
C ALA A 40 -4.45 6.82 5.42
N ALA A 41 -5.22 5.74 5.20
CA ALA A 41 -4.69 4.42 4.88
C ALA A 41 -3.96 4.41 3.52
N GLU A 42 -4.52 5.05 2.50
CA GLU A 42 -3.88 5.20 1.18
C GLU A 42 -2.60 6.05 1.25
N GLU A 43 -2.60 7.15 2.01
CA GLU A 43 -1.41 7.97 2.21
C GLU A 43 -0.30 7.22 2.95
N VAL A 44 -0.67 6.40 3.93
CA VAL A 44 0.27 5.50 4.62
C VAL A 44 0.74 4.41 3.66
N GLU A 45 -0.14 3.75 2.91
CA GLU A 45 0.24 2.73 1.93
C GLU A 45 1.15 3.30 0.83
N ALA A 46 0.89 4.51 0.34
CA ALA A 46 1.74 5.18 -0.65
C ALA A 46 3.14 5.52 -0.09
N LYS A 47 3.21 5.99 1.16
CA LYS A 47 4.49 6.31 1.84
C LYS A 47 5.25 5.06 2.27
N PHE A 48 4.53 4.00 2.61
CA PHE A 48 5.07 2.75 3.17
C PHE A 48 4.91 1.57 2.21
N LYS A 49 4.70 1.80 0.90
CA LYS A 49 4.82 0.77 -0.13
C LYS A 49 6.23 0.23 0.00
N ARG A 50 6.33 -0.85 0.77
CA ARG A 50 7.58 -1.47 1.17
C ARG A 50 8.30 -1.74 -0.12
N TYR A 51 9.45 -1.08 -0.28
CA TYR A 51 10.45 -1.31 -1.31
C TYR A 51 10.07 -2.49 -2.18
N GLU A 52 9.63 -2.26 -3.42
CA GLU A 52 9.50 -3.36 -4.37
C GLU A 52 10.84 -4.07 -4.37
N PHE A 53 10.90 -5.26 -3.75
CA PHE A 53 12.10 -6.06 -3.69
C PHE A 53 12.30 -6.60 -5.10
N ARG A 54 12.94 -5.79 -5.93
CA ARG A 54 13.36 -6.17 -7.27
C ARG A 54 14.73 -6.82 -7.12
N PRO A 55 14.83 -8.15 -7.24
CA PRO A 55 16.11 -8.82 -7.15
C PRO A 55 17.01 -8.33 -8.29
N VAL A 56 18.03 -7.56 -7.94
CA VAL A 56 18.98 -7.03 -8.92
C VAL A 56 19.93 -8.16 -9.32
N CYS A 57 20.25 -8.25 -10.61
CA CYS A 57 21.12 -9.29 -11.18
C CYS A 57 20.56 -10.73 -11.13
N ALA A 58 19.24 -10.93 -10.97
CA ALA A 58 18.62 -12.26 -10.85
C ALA A 58 18.97 -13.21 -12.02
N ASP A 59 18.92 -12.72 -13.25
CA ASP A 59 19.24 -13.53 -14.44
C ASP A 59 20.72 -13.93 -14.47
N LEU A 60 21.62 -13.01 -14.09
CA LEU A 60 23.05 -13.29 -13.98
C LEU A 60 23.32 -14.31 -12.87
N GLN A 61 22.60 -14.20 -11.75
CA GLN A 61 22.68 -15.15 -10.64
C GLN A 61 22.22 -16.56 -11.07
N ALA A 62 21.12 -16.66 -11.83
CA ALA A 62 20.67 -17.94 -12.36
C ALA A 62 21.72 -18.57 -13.29
N ARG A 63 22.27 -17.77 -14.21
CA ARG A 63 23.27 -18.24 -15.18
C ARG A 63 24.58 -18.67 -14.53
N ILE A 64 25.10 -17.92 -13.56
CA ILE A 64 26.36 -18.30 -12.87
C ILE A 64 26.19 -19.58 -12.05
N LEU A 65 25.06 -19.74 -11.38
CA LEU A 65 24.74 -20.96 -10.64
C LEU A 65 24.61 -22.16 -11.58
N GLN A 66 23.97 -21.97 -12.74
CA GLN A 66 23.88 -23.00 -13.77
C GLN A 66 25.27 -23.37 -14.30
N CYS A 67 26.14 -22.40 -14.57
CA CYS A 67 27.50 -22.64 -15.05
C CYS A 67 28.30 -23.49 -14.07
N TYR A 68 28.28 -23.16 -12.77
CA TYR A 68 28.99 -23.95 -11.76
C TYR A 68 28.44 -25.37 -11.59
N ARG A 69 27.11 -25.55 -11.72
CA ARG A 69 26.51 -26.89 -11.69
C ARG A 69 26.97 -27.76 -12.86
N GLN A 70 27.06 -27.17 -14.05
CA GLN A 70 27.47 -27.87 -15.27
C GLN A 70 28.99 -28.10 -15.34
N ASN A 71 29.79 -27.23 -14.73
CA ASN A 71 31.26 -27.24 -14.79
C ASN A 71 31.89 -27.42 -13.42
N SER A 72 31.43 -28.40 -12.63
CA SER A 72 31.89 -28.63 -11.25
C SER A 72 33.39 -28.91 -11.15
N GLN A 73 33.99 -29.52 -12.17
CA GLN A 73 35.44 -29.80 -12.27
C GLN A 73 36.23 -28.68 -12.97
N GLN A 74 35.53 -27.72 -13.61
CA GLN A 74 36.12 -26.65 -14.42
C GLN A 74 35.51 -25.30 -14.04
N THR A 75 35.43 -25.01 -12.75
CA THR A 75 34.78 -23.81 -12.20
C THR A 75 35.41 -22.51 -12.70
N LEU A 76 36.70 -22.53 -13.06
CA LEU A 76 37.42 -21.41 -13.66
C LEU A 76 36.85 -20.99 -15.04
N GLY A 77 36.19 -21.90 -15.76
CA GLY A 77 35.50 -21.60 -17.02
C GLY A 77 34.32 -20.64 -16.83
N CYS A 78 33.77 -20.56 -15.62
CA CYS A 78 32.69 -19.62 -15.27
C CYS A 78 33.20 -18.23 -14.85
N SER A 79 34.51 -17.98 -14.85
CA SER A 79 35.14 -16.75 -14.35
C SER A 79 34.65 -15.47 -15.04
N ALA A 80 34.44 -15.51 -16.36
CA ALA A 80 33.89 -14.38 -17.11
C ALA A 80 32.47 -14.03 -16.63
N LEU A 81 31.63 -15.05 -16.42
CA LEU A 81 30.26 -14.89 -15.94
C LEU A 81 30.22 -14.42 -14.48
N ALA A 82 31.15 -14.94 -13.65
CA ALA A 82 31.34 -14.48 -12.27
C ALA A 82 31.75 -12.99 -12.22
N SER A 83 32.61 -12.56 -13.13
CA SER A 83 33.06 -11.17 -13.20
C SER A 83 31.91 -10.22 -13.58
N GLN A 84 31.05 -10.64 -14.52
CA GLN A 84 29.84 -9.89 -14.89
C GLN A 84 28.84 -9.80 -13.74
N TYR A 85 28.58 -10.91 -13.05
CA TYR A 85 27.70 -10.92 -11.87
C TYR A 85 28.23 -9.97 -10.78
N MET A 86 29.52 -10.03 -10.47
CA MET A 86 30.15 -9.14 -9.49
C MET A 86 30.09 -7.67 -9.88
N HIS A 87 30.21 -7.35 -11.18
CA HIS A 87 30.05 -5.98 -11.65
C HIS A 87 28.63 -5.47 -11.44
N CYS A 88 27.62 -6.27 -11.82
CA CYS A 88 26.21 -5.93 -11.61
C CYS A 88 25.89 -5.71 -10.11
N VAL A 89 26.38 -6.58 -9.21
CA VAL A 89 26.16 -6.43 -7.76
C VAL A 89 26.81 -5.17 -7.21
N ARG A 90 28.04 -4.83 -7.65
CA ARG A 90 28.73 -3.61 -7.22
C ARG A 90 27.98 -2.35 -7.67
N GLN A 91 27.54 -2.32 -8.93
CA GLN A 91 26.78 -1.21 -9.47
C GLN A 91 25.43 -1.05 -8.74
N ALA A 92 24.73 -2.15 -8.50
CA ALA A 92 23.49 -2.16 -7.73
C ALA A 92 23.72 -1.59 -6.33
N LYS A 93 24.75 -2.06 -5.62
CA LYS A 93 25.13 -1.56 -4.30
C LYS A 93 25.43 -0.06 -4.30
N GLN A 94 26.18 0.45 -5.28
CA GLN A 94 26.45 1.89 -5.42
C GLN A 94 25.17 2.69 -5.65
N SER A 95 24.32 2.24 -6.59
CA SER A 95 23.06 2.94 -6.89
C SER A 95 22.07 3.00 -5.71
N MET A 96 22.12 2.02 -4.81
CA MET A 96 21.31 1.99 -3.59
C MET A 96 21.85 2.93 -2.50
N LEU A 97 23.17 3.10 -2.43
CA LEU A 97 23.80 4.04 -1.48
C LEU A 97 23.58 5.50 -1.89
N GLU A 98 23.57 5.80 -3.20
CA GLU A 98 23.36 7.16 -3.72
C GLU A 98 21.91 7.66 -3.57
N LYS A 99 20.92 6.76 -3.58
CA LYS A 99 19.49 7.10 -3.47
C LYS A 99 18.96 7.15 -2.03
N GLY A 100 19.81 6.85 -1.05
CA GLY A 100 19.46 6.80 0.38
C GLY A 100 19.87 8.04 1.19
N GLY A 101 20.20 9.16 0.53
CA GLY A 101 20.55 10.44 1.15
C GLY A 101 19.44 11.47 1.08
#